data_AF-A0A9D1TCN9-F1
#
_entry.id   AF-A0A9D1TCN9-F1
#
_cell.length_a   1.000
_cell.length_b   1.000
_cell.length_c   1.000
_cell.angle_alpha   90.00
_cell.angle_beta   90.00
_cell.angle_gamma   90.00
#
_symmetry.space_group_name_H-M   'P 1'
#
loop_
_entity.id
_entity.type
_entity.pdbx_description
1 polymer ?
#
loop_
_entity_poly.entity_id
_entity_poly.type
_entity_poly.pdbx_seq_one_letter_code
_entity_poly.pdbx_strand_id
1 'polypeptide(L)' 'MRIGLLTDLHYCSQEVMLGRRYPQLALSRAQQAVQDFSRAGVERVVCLGDLIDA' A
#
# COMPACT_ATOMS: atom_id res chain seq x y z
N MET A 1 1.80 9.38 20.33
CA MET A 1 1.96 9.50 18.88
C MET A 1 2.08 8.11 18.26
N ARG A 2 1.12 7.68 17.43
CA ARG A 2 1.17 6.39 16.72
C ARG A 2 1.44 6.62 15.23
N ILE A 3 2.45 5.93 14.68
CA ILE A 3 2.82 6.00 13.26
C ILE A 3 2.60 4.62 12.63
N GLY A 4 1.87 4.57 11.52
CA GLY A 4 1.70 3.40 10.68
C GLY A 4 2.80 3.35 9.62
N LEU A 5 3.30 2.15 9.33
CA LEU A 5 4.33 1.94 8.33
C LEU A 5 3.77 1.09 7.18
N LEU A 6 4.01 1.54 5.95
CA LEU A 6 3.73 0.83 4.71
C LEU A 6 5.02 0.69 3.92
N THR A 7 5.20 -0.41 3.21
CA THR A 7 6.36 -0.65 2.34
C THR A 7 6.00 -1.70 1.30
N ASP A 8 6.74 -1.73 0.19
CA ASP A 8 6.69 -2.82 -0.81
C ASP A 8 5.28 -3.09 -1.37
N LEU A 9 4.53 -2.02 -1.59
CA LEU A 9 3.16 -2.07 -2.09
C LEU A 9 3.12 -2.47 -3.57
N HIS A 10 4.13 -2.06 -4.33
CA HIS A 10 4.33 -2.37 -5.74
C HIS A 10 3.06 -2.23 -6.58
N TYR A 11 2.36 -1.11 -6.37
CA TYR A 11 1.19 -0.79 -7.17
C TYR A 11 1.62 -0.55 -8.62
N CYS A 12 1.00 -1.25 -9.56
CA CYS A 12 1.23 -1.08 -10.99
C CYS A 12 -0.11 -0.87 -11.70
N SER A 13 -0.09 -0.29 -12.90
CA SER A 13 -1.28 -0.29 -13.77
C SER A 13 -1.49 -1.68 -14.38
N GLN A 14 -2.69 -1.91 -14.95
CA GLN A 14 -2.93 -3.15 -15.71
C GLN A 14 -2.01 -3.27 -16.94
N GLU A 15 -1.59 -2.15 -17.53
CA GLU A 15 -0.69 -2.12 -18.69
C GLU A 15 0.73 -2.58 -18.34
N VAL A 16 1.16 -2.38 -17.09
CA VAL A 16 2.48 -2.79 -16.56
C VAL A 16 2.42 -4.20 -15.98
N MET A 17 1.38 -5.00 -16.28
CA MET A 17 1.29 -6.40 -15.81
C MET A 17 2.40 -7.26 -16.43
N LEU A 18 3.55 -7.29 -15.77
CA LEU A 18 4.67 -8.21 -16.01
C LEU A 18 4.34 -9.62 -15.48
N GLY A 19 3.17 -10.16 -15.83
CA GLY A 19 2.74 -11.55 -15.61
C GLY A 19 2.64 -12.05 -14.16
N ARG A 20 3.09 -11.30 -13.15
CA ARG A 20 3.17 -11.73 -11.73
C ARG A 20 2.66 -10.72 -10.70
N ARG A 21 2.31 -9.51 -11.12
CA ARG A 21 1.81 -8.45 -10.22
C ARG A 21 0.29 -8.33 -10.34
N TYR A 22 -0.38 -8.06 -9.23
CA TYR A 22 -1.84 -7.91 -9.17
C TYR A 22 -2.22 -6.49 -8.69
N PRO A 23 -2.36 -5.51 -9.60
CA PRO A 23 -2.70 -4.11 -9.28
C PRO A 23 -3.83 -3.93 -8.28
N GLN A 24 -4.92 -4.67 -8.50
CA GLN A 24 -6.14 -4.62 -7.69
C GLN A 24 -5.90 -5.17 -6.27
N LEU A 25 -5.00 -6.14 -6.13
CA LEU A 25 -4.60 -6.68 -4.84
C LEU A 25 -3.75 -5.66 -4.07
N ALA A 26 -2.77 -5.02 -4.71
CA ALA A 26 -1.94 -4.00 -4.05
C ALA A 26 -2.80 -2.84 -3.51
N LEU A 27 -3.70 -2.31 -4.35
CA LEU A 27 -4.60 -1.22 -3.93
C LEU A 27 -5.55 -1.63 -2.80
N SER A 28 -6.20 -2.79 -2.90
CA SER A 28 -7.10 -3.26 -1.85
C SER A 28 -6.37 -3.51 -0.52
N ARG A 29 -5.13 -4.00 -0.56
CA ARG A 29 -4.29 -4.17 0.64
C ARG A 29 -3.88 -2.84 1.26
N ALA A 30 -3.50 -1.84 0.44
CA ALA A 30 -3.24 -0.49 0.95
C ALA A 30 -4.46 0.11 1.64
N GLN A 31 -5.64 0.00 1.00
CA GLN A 31 -6.89 0.51 1.58
C GLN A 31 -7.22 -0.18 2.90
N GLN A 32 -7.07 -1.51 2.97
CA GLN A 32 -7.27 -2.25 4.21
C GLN A 32 -6.32 -1.79 5.32
N ALA A 33 -5.03 -1.65 5.01
CA ALA A 33 -4.04 -1.20 5.97
C ALA A 33 -4.33 0.21 6.50
N VAL A 34 -4.77 1.14 5.64
CA VAL A 34 -5.20 2.48 6.05
C VAL A 34 -6.41 2.42 6.99
N GLN A 35 -7.40 1.57 6.71
CA GLN A 35 -8.54 1.38 7.60
C GLN A 35 -8.11 0.79 8.96
N ASP A 36 -7.17 -0.13 8.97
CA ASP A 36 -6.63 -0.74 10.19
C ASP A 36 -5.88 0.30 11.04
N PHE A 37 -5.07 1.14 10.40
CA PHE A 37 -4.38 2.26 11.05
C PHE A 37 -5.37 3.28 11.61
N SER A 38 -6.41 3.63 10.85
CA SER A 38 -7.47 4.52 11.31
C SER A 38 -8.16 3.96 12.55
N ARG A 39 -8.51 2.66 12.56
CA ARG A 39 -9.14 1.99 13.71
C ARG A 39 -8.22 1.92 14.93
N ALA A 40 -6.91 1.84 14.70
CA ALA A 40 -5.91 1.86 15.76
C ALA A 40 -5.56 3.27 16.27
N GLY A 41 -6.17 4.33 15.75
CA GLY A 41 -5.83 5.71 16.15
C GLY A 41 -4.41 6.11 15.75
N VAL A 42 -3.93 5.63 14.60
CA VAL A 42 -2.67 6.08 13.99
C VAL A 42 -2.86 7.49 13.44
N GLU A 43 -1.92 8.38 13.74
CA GLU A 43 -2.02 9.81 13.42
C GLU A 43 -1.29 10.19 12.12
N ARG A 44 -0.31 9.34 11.74
CA ARG A 44 0.50 9.49 10.54
C ARG A 44 0.81 8.11 9.95
N VAL A 45 0.77 7.99 8.63
CA VAL A 45 1.23 6.80 7.91
C VAL A 45 2.40 7.20 7.04
N VAL A 46 3.50 6.44 7.12
CA VAL A 46 4.72 6.66 6.35
C VAL A 46 4.93 5.46 5.43
N CYS A 47 5.09 5.73 4.14
CA CYS A 47 5.52 4.72 3.17
C CYS A 47 7.05 4.76 3.07
N LEU A 48 7.71 3.62 3.29
CA LEU A 48 9.17 3.51 3.35
C LEU A 48 9.84 3.27 1.99
N GLY A 49 9.07 2.92 0.96
CA GLY A 49 9.61 2.61 -0.37
C GLY A 49 8.66 1.75 -1.19
N ASP A 50 8.99 1.60 -2.47
CA ASP A 50 8.38 0.63 -3.39
C ASP A 50 6.84 0.72 -3.44
N LEU A 51 6.34 1.96 -3.42
CA LEU A 51 4.90 2.21 -3.49
C LEU A 51 4.32 1.85 -4.87
N ILE A 52 5.06 2.21 -5.93
CA ILE A 52 4.65 2.06 -7.32
C ILE A 52 5.76 1.32 -8.07
N ASP A 53 5.37 0.34 -8.87
CA ASP A 53 6.26 -0.25 -9.88
C ASP A 53 6.21 0.63 -11.13
N ALA A 54 7.36 1.23 -11.45
CA ALA A 54 7.59 2.02 -12.65
C ALA A 54 8.01 1.15 -13.85
#